data_AF-A0A5R9NXB1-F1
#
_entry.id   AF-A0A5R9NXB1-F1
#
_cell.length_a   1.000
_cell.length_b   1.000
_cell.length_c   1.000
_cell.angle_alpha   90.00
_cell.angle_beta   90.00
_cell.angle_gamma   90.00
#
_symmetry.space_group_name_H-M   'P 1'
#
loop_
_entity.id
_entity.type
_entity.pdbx_description
1 polymer ?
#
loop_
_entity_poly.entity_id
_entity_poly.type
_entity_poly.pdbx_seq_one_letter_code
_entity_poly.pdbx_strand_id
1 'polypeptide(L)'
;MPSLSFSTTGPAIIEHVRGLMHRGDWRSALNDAKEIFPDVPDEPLIEILKGNKTLIGRTTDPDGIDYVDDLDPTYRDHLAKMYDGAILIDGMMYRPISVITDYGPHDQIGEAYLPDDISTEDQASLSNFDRSELMNRALFYANGNRLAKAILCDVPATNGGDDIQTLAVIFEPTFDLPSWIKPAPNAQAAAEQRLSCLEYTGHERLFPKKKTSTLPPEEERKAAILKQNQDLGYGLRAIDFGEKIGVRQVPLAPLIVWAAGHLRKYQKVETSIPNWRPVNPSGLKLNMDDPTHTDWMLAAGLLDPNLWGEDLDKRMWQISEDLQMELTGTHFHVLAAGKSAASGVIKFCKTADDVEHNTIAVVPNASVRYYEIALKATATIVIEGGAMSHLAVNGLADNLLIVRVSSAKASFKDGDHVSLDIEKGIAFKTLSDIEPDTSFKP
;
A
#
# COMPACT_ATOMS: atom_id res chain seq x y z
N MET A 1 49.55 -10.00 -28.20
CA MET A 1 48.66 -8.86 -27.86
C MET A 1 49.00 -8.44 -26.45
N PRO A 2 49.15 -7.14 -26.13
CA PRO A 2 49.31 -6.71 -24.74
C PRO A 2 48.01 -7.06 -23.98
N SER A 3 48.11 -7.93 -22.97
CA SER A 3 47.03 -8.15 -22.02
C SER A 3 46.92 -6.90 -21.15
N LEU A 4 45.76 -6.26 -21.13
CA LEU A 4 45.46 -5.22 -20.16
C LEU A 4 45.49 -5.86 -18.76
N SER A 5 46.48 -5.50 -17.96
CA SER A 5 46.52 -5.85 -16.54
C SER A 5 45.74 -4.80 -15.76
N PHE A 6 44.58 -5.19 -15.23
CA PHE A 6 43.86 -4.37 -14.26
C PHE A 6 44.32 -4.75 -12.85
N SER A 7 44.53 -3.76 -12.00
CA SER A 7 44.85 -3.95 -10.58
C SER A 7 43.80 -3.25 -9.73
N THR A 8 43.27 -3.96 -8.74
CA THR A 8 42.35 -3.42 -7.73
C THR A 8 42.98 -3.53 -6.33
N THR A 9 42.62 -2.59 -5.44
CA THR A 9 43.05 -2.56 -4.04
C THR A 9 41.95 -3.11 -3.13
N GLY A 10 42.34 -3.74 -2.00
CA GLY A 10 41.39 -4.20 -0.98
C GLY A 10 40.42 -3.10 -0.52
N PRO A 11 40.90 -1.87 -0.18
CA PRO A 11 40.03 -0.76 0.20
C PRO A 11 38.98 -0.37 -0.85
N ALA A 12 39.30 -0.40 -2.14
CA ALA A 12 38.33 -0.07 -3.20
C ALA A 12 37.20 -1.12 -3.28
N ILE A 13 37.53 -2.40 -3.06
CA ILE A 13 36.54 -3.48 -2.99
C ILE A 13 35.63 -3.28 -1.77
N ILE A 14 36.21 -2.97 -0.61
CA ILE A 14 35.47 -2.68 0.62
C ILE A 14 34.51 -1.50 0.43
N GLU A 15 34.98 -0.41 -0.17
CA GLU A 15 34.16 0.76 -0.47
C GLU A 15 32.97 0.41 -1.37
N HIS A 16 33.19 -0.43 -2.40
CA HIS A 16 32.12 -0.89 -3.29
C HIS A 16 31.05 -1.71 -2.55
N VAL A 17 31.46 -2.79 -1.86
CA VAL A 17 30.51 -3.70 -1.21
C VAL A 17 29.81 -3.06 -0.01
N ARG A 18 30.51 -2.23 0.78
CA ARG A 18 29.90 -1.46 1.86
C ARG A 18 29.03 -0.32 1.32
N GLY A 19 29.36 0.24 0.17
CA GLY A 19 28.52 1.19 -0.56
C GLY A 19 27.15 0.62 -0.93
N LEU A 20 27.07 -0.68 -1.26
CA LEU A 20 25.79 -1.38 -1.47
C LEU A 20 25.02 -1.56 -0.17
N MET A 21 25.70 -1.91 0.93
CA MET A 21 25.10 -1.97 2.27
C MET A 21 24.51 -0.62 2.71
N HIS A 22 25.22 0.49 2.46
CA HIS A 22 24.74 1.84 2.72
C HIS A 22 23.45 2.20 1.97
N ARG A 23 23.14 1.51 0.86
CA ARG A 23 21.91 1.69 0.09
C ARG A 23 20.79 0.73 0.53
N GLY A 24 21.02 -0.08 1.56
CA GLY A 24 20.08 -1.09 2.02
C GLY A 24 20.04 -2.37 1.17
N ASP A 25 20.95 -2.53 0.21
CA ASP A 25 20.96 -3.67 -0.72
C ASP A 25 22.01 -4.72 -0.32
N TRP A 26 21.75 -5.39 0.79
CA TRP A 26 22.68 -6.38 1.33
C TRP A 26 22.84 -7.62 0.45
N ARG A 27 21.82 -7.98 -0.34
CA ARG A 27 21.87 -9.14 -1.23
C ARG A 27 22.83 -8.89 -2.38
N SER A 28 22.74 -7.73 -3.02
CA SER A 28 23.70 -7.33 -4.05
C SER A 28 25.09 -7.19 -3.45
N ALA A 29 25.23 -6.61 -2.25
CA ALA A 29 26.53 -6.53 -1.57
C ALA A 29 27.18 -7.91 -1.38
N LEU A 30 26.42 -8.91 -0.93
CA LEU A 30 26.92 -10.28 -0.75
C LEU A 30 27.20 -10.98 -2.08
N ASN A 31 26.36 -10.81 -3.09
CA ASN A 31 26.56 -11.41 -4.41
C ASN A 31 27.80 -10.82 -5.12
N ASP A 32 27.98 -9.50 -5.09
CA ASP A 32 29.16 -8.84 -5.64
C ASP A 32 30.42 -9.29 -4.90
N ALA A 33 30.36 -9.42 -3.58
CA ALA A 33 31.48 -9.96 -2.80
C ALA A 33 31.85 -11.40 -3.21
N LYS A 34 30.84 -12.25 -3.48
CA LYS A 34 31.05 -13.62 -3.98
C LYS A 34 31.61 -13.66 -5.40
N GLU A 35 31.20 -12.75 -6.27
CA GLU A 35 31.73 -12.66 -7.63
C GLU A 35 33.21 -12.23 -7.62
N ILE A 36 33.56 -11.28 -6.75
CA ILE A 36 34.93 -10.82 -6.58
C ILE A 36 35.81 -11.91 -5.93
N PHE A 37 35.24 -12.69 -5.00
CA PHE A 37 35.94 -13.74 -4.26
C PHE A 37 35.23 -15.10 -4.36
N PRO A 38 35.26 -15.76 -5.54
CA PRO A 38 34.48 -16.97 -5.78
C PRO A 38 34.92 -18.18 -4.94
N ASP A 39 36.17 -18.18 -4.49
CA ASP A 39 36.75 -19.25 -3.68
C ASP A 39 36.64 -18.99 -2.15
N VAL A 40 36.10 -17.85 -1.75
CA VAL A 40 35.95 -17.48 -0.33
C VAL A 40 34.54 -17.88 0.15
N PRO A 41 34.42 -18.66 1.24
CA PRO A 41 33.11 -18.98 1.82
C PRO A 41 32.32 -17.75 2.24
N ASP A 42 31.00 -17.88 2.38
CA ASP A 42 30.11 -16.80 2.78
C ASP A 42 30.49 -16.15 4.12
N GLU A 43 30.95 -16.94 5.10
CA GLU A 43 31.17 -16.48 6.46
C GLU A 43 32.19 -15.32 6.53
N PRO A 44 33.41 -15.40 5.94
CA PRO A 44 34.30 -14.25 5.82
C PRO A 44 33.72 -13.03 5.11
N LEU A 45 32.94 -13.23 4.05
CA LEU A 45 32.32 -12.12 3.31
C LEU A 45 31.27 -11.40 4.17
N ILE A 46 30.48 -12.17 4.93
CA ILE A 46 29.52 -11.64 5.88
C ILE A 46 30.21 -10.83 6.98
N GLU A 47 31.37 -11.25 7.48
CA GLU A 47 32.13 -10.49 8.48
C GLU A 47 32.67 -9.15 7.94
N ILE A 48 32.98 -9.07 6.63
CA ILE A 48 33.26 -7.79 5.96
C ILE A 48 32.02 -6.90 5.93
N LEU A 49 30.86 -7.47 5.55
CA LEU A 49 29.61 -6.74 5.46
C LEU A 49 29.07 -6.29 6.82
N LYS A 50 29.33 -7.05 7.89
CA LYS A 50 29.07 -6.68 9.29
C LYS A 50 30.02 -5.59 9.79
N GLY A 51 31.14 -5.37 9.11
CA GLY A 51 32.14 -4.40 9.53
C GLY A 51 33.11 -4.91 10.59
N ASN A 52 33.19 -6.22 10.82
CA ASN A 52 34.17 -6.81 11.73
C ASN A 52 35.54 -6.97 11.06
N LYS A 53 35.54 -7.07 9.72
CA LYS A 53 36.71 -7.38 8.90
C LYS A 53 36.81 -6.44 7.71
N THR A 54 38.03 -6.26 7.23
CA THR A 54 38.34 -5.41 6.07
C THR A 54 39.43 -6.05 5.21
N LEU A 55 39.71 -5.46 4.06
CA LEU A 55 40.71 -5.92 3.10
C LEU A 55 41.83 -4.90 2.93
N ILE A 56 43.07 -5.36 2.94
CA ILE A 56 44.27 -4.55 2.68
C ILE A 56 45.08 -5.15 1.52
N GLY A 57 46.06 -4.40 1.01
CA GLY A 57 46.91 -4.85 -0.11
C GLY A 57 46.28 -4.64 -1.49
N ARG A 58 46.92 -5.23 -2.51
CA ARG A 58 46.52 -5.13 -3.91
C ARG A 58 46.59 -6.49 -4.58
N THR A 59 45.72 -6.70 -5.55
CA THR A 59 45.71 -7.90 -6.42
C THR A 59 47.05 -8.21 -7.10
N THR A 60 47.93 -7.22 -7.27
CA THR A 60 49.24 -7.37 -7.90
C THR A 60 50.38 -7.59 -6.90
N ASP A 61 50.13 -7.45 -5.60
CA ASP A 61 51.16 -7.63 -4.58
C ASP A 61 51.50 -9.13 -4.45
N PRO A 62 52.75 -9.50 -4.11
CA PRO A 62 53.14 -10.91 -3.97
C PRO A 62 52.29 -11.68 -2.95
N ASP A 63 51.86 -10.98 -1.89
CA ASP A 63 51.01 -11.49 -0.82
C ASP A 63 49.51 -11.30 -1.14
N GLY A 64 49.18 -10.55 -2.20
CA GLY A 64 47.82 -10.34 -2.67
C GLY A 64 46.98 -9.41 -1.80
N ILE A 65 45.71 -9.77 -1.63
CA ILE A 65 44.76 -9.07 -0.76
C ILE A 65 44.64 -9.85 0.55
N ASP A 66 44.90 -9.18 1.67
CA ASP A 66 44.81 -9.77 3.01
C ASP A 66 43.49 -9.40 3.70
N TYR A 67 43.02 -10.33 4.53
CA TYR A 67 41.82 -10.22 5.33
C TYR A 67 42.16 -9.95 6.80
N VAL A 68 41.82 -8.77 7.30
CA VAL A 68 42.24 -8.29 8.63
C VAL A 68 41.07 -7.77 9.46
N ASP A 69 41.26 -7.63 10.77
CA ASP A 69 40.28 -7.01 11.67
C ASP A 69 40.03 -5.55 11.31
N ASP A 70 38.77 -5.16 11.25
CA ASP A 70 38.40 -3.76 11.08
C ASP A 70 38.22 -3.10 12.44
N LEU A 71 39.18 -2.25 12.81
CA LEU A 71 39.18 -1.57 14.09
C LEU A 71 38.35 -0.27 14.07
N ASP A 72 37.93 0.21 12.89
CA ASP A 72 37.14 1.44 12.78
C ASP A 72 35.65 1.17 13.09
N PRO A 73 35.10 1.74 14.18
CA PRO A 73 33.69 1.54 14.51
C PRO A 73 32.74 2.28 13.56
N THR A 74 33.21 3.25 12.77
CA THR A 74 32.36 4.17 11.98
C THR A 74 31.36 3.43 11.10
N TYR A 75 31.80 2.36 10.43
CA TYR A 75 30.92 1.57 9.57
C TYR A 75 29.92 0.72 10.37
N ARG A 76 30.33 0.14 11.52
CA ARG A 76 29.43 -0.61 12.41
C ARG A 76 28.37 0.30 13.03
N ASP A 77 28.76 1.49 13.47
CA ASP A 77 27.84 2.49 14.01
C ASP A 77 26.82 2.94 12.95
N HIS A 78 27.24 3.01 11.68
CA HIS A 78 26.33 3.27 10.58
C HIS A 78 25.32 2.12 10.38
N LEU A 79 25.78 0.87 10.38
CA LEU A 79 24.89 -0.29 10.25
C LEU A 79 23.90 -0.38 11.41
N ALA A 80 24.36 -0.15 12.64
CA ALA A 80 23.52 -0.04 13.82
C ALA A 80 22.42 1.02 13.62
N LYS A 81 22.80 2.24 13.19
CA LYS A 81 21.83 3.29 12.86
C LYS A 81 20.85 2.90 11.76
N MET A 82 21.24 2.06 10.81
CA MET A 82 20.38 1.64 9.70
C MET A 82 19.41 0.51 10.08
N TYR A 83 19.90 -0.49 10.80
CA TYR A 83 19.22 -1.78 10.98
C TYR A 83 18.77 -2.07 12.42
N ASP A 84 19.33 -1.43 13.45
CA ASP A 84 18.90 -1.66 14.83
C ASP A 84 17.44 -1.27 15.00
N GLY A 85 16.72 -2.02 15.83
CA GLY A 85 15.30 -1.83 16.10
C GLY A 85 14.38 -2.10 14.90
N ALA A 86 14.87 -2.75 13.84
CA ALA A 86 14.01 -3.16 12.76
C ALA A 86 13.02 -4.25 13.20
N ILE A 87 11.75 -4.14 12.84
CA ILE A 87 10.65 -5.02 13.26
C ILE A 87 9.73 -5.36 12.08
N LEU A 88 9.18 -6.57 12.08
CA LEU A 88 8.15 -6.98 11.12
C LEU A 88 6.75 -6.61 11.62
N ILE A 89 6.05 -5.73 10.92
CA ILE A 89 4.66 -5.32 11.22
C ILE A 89 3.84 -5.54 9.95
N ASP A 90 2.75 -6.32 10.05
CA ASP A 90 1.86 -6.63 8.92
C ASP A 90 2.59 -7.15 7.66
N GLY A 91 3.70 -7.89 7.86
CA GLY A 91 4.50 -8.45 6.77
C GLY A 91 5.48 -7.47 6.10
N MET A 92 5.64 -6.26 6.60
CA MET A 92 6.64 -5.29 6.14
C MET A 92 7.63 -4.94 7.24
N MET A 93 8.86 -4.59 6.86
CA MET A 93 9.90 -4.16 7.79
C MET A 93 9.72 -2.68 8.14
N TYR A 94 9.79 -2.38 9.43
CA TYR A 94 9.72 -1.04 9.98
C TYR A 94 10.87 -0.77 10.94
N ARG A 95 11.17 0.50 11.19
CA ARG A 95 12.08 0.92 12.26
C ARG A 95 11.50 2.12 13.02
N PRO A 96 11.73 2.23 14.34
CA PRO A 96 11.28 3.40 15.08
C PRO A 96 12.20 4.59 14.80
N ILE A 97 11.58 5.77 14.64
CA ILE A 97 12.28 7.01 14.28
C ILE A 97 12.02 8.15 15.24
N SER A 98 10.84 8.21 15.87
CA SER A 98 10.50 9.33 16.74
C SER A 98 9.57 8.92 17.86
N VAL A 99 9.78 9.52 19.04
CA VAL A 99 8.86 9.48 20.17
C VAL A 99 8.05 10.78 20.16
N ILE A 100 6.72 10.66 20.25
CA ILE A 100 5.82 11.81 20.35
C ILE A 100 5.61 12.12 21.84
N THR A 101 6.17 13.23 22.29
CA THR A 101 6.20 13.62 23.70
C THR A 101 5.02 14.50 24.10
N ASP A 102 4.44 15.23 23.16
CA ASP A 102 3.26 16.06 23.38
C ASP A 102 2.55 16.36 22.05
N TYR A 103 1.32 16.84 22.13
CA TYR A 103 0.48 17.17 20.99
C TYR A 103 0.11 18.66 20.99
N GLY A 104 0.32 19.33 19.86
CA GLY A 104 -0.04 20.72 19.64
C GLY A 104 -1.52 20.93 19.31
N PRO A 105 -2.00 22.19 19.38
CA PRO A 105 -3.38 22.56 19.04
C PRO A 105 -3.72 22.36 17.56
N HIS A 106 -2.70 22.18 16.71
CA HIS A 106 -2.86 21.96 15.28
C HIS A 106 -2.92 20.48 14.87
N ASP A 107 -2.70 19.56 15.81
CA ASP A 107 -2.69 18.09 15.60
C ASP A 107 -4.11 17.51 15.46
N GLN A 108 -5.10 18.37 15.28
CA GLN A 108 -6.51 18.00 15.13
C GLN A 108 -6.73 17.29 13.79
N ILE A 109 -7.06 16.00 13.87
CA ILE A 109 -7.52 15.19 12.76
C ILE A 109 -9.03 15.37 12.64
N GLY A 110 -9.44 16.36 11.85
CA GLY A 110 -10.84 16.63 11.51
C GLY A 110 -11.58 17.52 12.53
N GLU A 111 -12.33 18.49 12.01
CA GLU A 111 -13.12 19.48 12.79
C GLU A 111 -14.31 18.88 13.57
N ALA A 112 -14.52 17.55 13.56
CA ALA A 112 -15.78 16.96 14.01
C ALA A 112 -15.87 16.68 15.52
N TYR A 113 -14.76 16.62 16.25
CA TYR A 113 -14.77 16.21 17.66
C TYR A 113 -13.62 16.88 18.38
N LEU A 114 -13.87 18.02 19.04
CA LEU A 114 -13.36 18.38 20.37
C LEU A 114 -14.06 19.68 20.80
N PRO A 115 -14.51 19.83 22.07
CA PRO A 115 -15.08 21.06 22.58
C PRO A 115 -14.07 22.21 22.56
N ASP A 116 -14.56 23.42 22.29
CA ASP A 116 -13.79 24.61 21.88
C ASP A 116 -12.69 25.11 22.84
N ASP A 117 -12.52 24.56 24.04
CA ASP A 117 -11.50 25.03 24.99
C ASP A 117 -10.96 23.86 25.83
N ILE A 118 -9.78 23.35 25.49
CA ILE A 118 -8.96 22.56 26.44
C ILE A 118 -7.81 23.46 26.86
N SER A 119 -7.89 23.96 28.10
CA SER A 119 -6.83 24.75 28.71
C SER A 119 -5.58 23.87 28.93
N THR A 120 -4.40 24.47 28.85
CA THR A 120 -3.11 23.80 29.09
C THR A 120 -2.96 23.18 30.49
N GLU A 121 -3.89 23.45 31.42
CA GLU A 121 -3.89 22.88 32.77
C GLU A 121 -4.53 21.47 32.84
N ASP A 122 -5.20 21.00 31.78
CA ASP A 122 -5.89 19.69 31.74
C ASP A 122 -5.10 18.56 31.03
N GLN A 123 -3.80 18.74 30.75
CA GLN A 123 -2.95 17.66 30.19
C GLN A 123 -2.88 16.41 31.10
N ALA A 124 -3.27 16.52 32.37
CA ALA A 124 -3.37 15.38 33.29
C ALA A 124 -4.50 14.37 32.94
N SER A 125 -5.36 14.64 31.95
CA SER A 125 -6.43 13.71 31.53
C SER A 125 -6.18 12.99 30.19
N LEU A 126 -4.91 12.78 29.79
CA LEU A 126 -4.58 11.89 28.66
C LEU A 126 -5.13 10.45 28.85
N SER A 127 -5.52 10.08 30.07
CA SER A 127 -6.23 8.83 30.40
C SER A 127 -7.65 8.71 29.83
N ASN A 128 -8.25 9.82 29.38
CA ASN A 128 -9.62 9.85 28.81
C ASN A 128 -9.64 9.80 27.27
N PHE A 129 -8.49 9.91 26.60
CA PHE A 129 -8.42 9.80 25.14
C PHE A 129 -8.49 8.33 24.71
N ASP A 130 -9.27 8.04 23.66
CA ASP A 130 -9.20 6.74 23.00
C ASP A 130 -7.77 6.52 22.49
N ARG A 131 -7.18 5.37 22.81
CA ARG A 131 -5.85 4.96 22.34
C ARG A 131 -5.73 5.09 20.83
N SER A 132 -6.82 4.81 20.11
CA SER A 132 -6.89 4.93 18.65
C SER A 132 -6.71 6.38 18.19
N GLU A 133 -7.24 7.34 18.93
CA GLU A 133 -7.12 8.77 18.63
C GLU A 133 -5.70 9.28 18.85
N LEU A 134 -5.05 8.90 19.96
CA LEU A 134 -3.65 9.23 20.22
C LEU A 134 -2.73 8.70 19.12
N MET A 135 -2.95 7.46 18.66
CA MET A 135 -2.18 6.88 17.56
C MET A 135 -2.41 7.61 16.25
N ASN A 136 -3.66 7.98 15.95
CA ASN A 136 -3.95 8.77 14.76
C ASN A 136 -3.26 10.13 14.83
N ARG A 137 -3.35 10.84 15.97
CA ARG A 137 -2.69 12.14 16.18
C ARG A 137 -1.17 12.02 16.06
N ALA A 138 -0.58 10.97 16.59
CA ALA A 138 0.86 10.72 16.47
C ALA A 138 1.29 10.60 14.99
N LEU A 139 0.47 9.99 14.12
CA LEU A 139 0.77 9.89 12.69
C LEU A 139 0.86 11.25 11.98
N PHE A 140 0.30 12.33 12.56
CA PHE A 140 0.55 13.70 12.06
C PHE A 140 2.04 14.03 12.01
N TYR A 141 2.81 13.53 12.99
CA TYR A 141 4.24 13.74 13.11
C TYR A 141 5.08 12.84 12.19
N ALA A 142 4.46 11.91 11.45
CA ALA A 142 5.16 11.09 10.47
C ALA A 142 5.52 11.85 9.16
N ASN A 143 5.38 13.19 9.13
CA ASN A 143 5.75 14.06 8.02
C ASN A 143 5.19 13.62 6.65
N GLY A 144 3.94 13.17 6.64
CA GLY A 144 3.27 12.71 5.41
C GLY A 144 3.67 11.31 4.93
N ASN A 145 4.49 10.56 5.69
CA ASN A 145 4.75 9.15 5.41
C ASN A 145 3.49 8.32 5.68
N ARG A 146 2.73 8.04 4.62
CA ARG A 146 1.45 7.32 4.67
C ARG A 146 1.56 5.87 5.12
N LEU A 147 2.75 5.29 5.05
CA LEU A 147 2.99 3.92 5.48
C LEU A 147 3.44 3.86 6.93
N ALA A 148 3.76 4.99 7.56
CA ALA A 148 4.18 5.00 8.95
C ALA A 148 3.11 4.43 9.88
N LYS A 149 3.57 3.88 11.01
CA LYS A 149 2.74 3.33 12.07
C LYS A 149 3.06 4.06 13.36
N ALA A 150 2.04 4.33 14.17
CA ALA A 150 2.21 4.79 15.54
C ALA A 150 1.89 3.63 16.48
N ILE A 151 2.79 3.33 17.42
CA ILE A 151 2.61 2.27 18.41
C ILE A 151 3.01 2.81 19.78
N LEU A 152 2.21 2.52 20.80
CA LEU A 152 2.54 2.87 22.19
C LEU A 152 3.69 2.00 22.70
N CYS A 153 4.74 2.64 23.22
CA CYS A 153 5.89 1.99 23.84
C CYS A 153 6.25 2.72 25.14
N ASP A 154 6.80 1.97 26.10
CA ASP A 154 7.33 2.51 27.34
C ASP A 154 8.74 3.03 27.08
N VAL A 155 8.89 4.35 26.97
CA VAL A 155 10.15 5.02 26.60
C VAL A 155 10.38 6.22 27.53
N PRO A 156 11.63 6.68 27.71
CA PRO A 156 11.90 7.93 28.42
C PRO A 156 11.07 9.08 27.87
N ALA A 157 10.58 10.00 28.70
CA ALA A 157 9.85 11.18 28.24
C ALA A 157 10.74 12.22 27.53
N THR A 158 12.06 12.15 27.75
CA THR A 158 13.07 13.00 27.13
C THR A 158 14.28 12.17 26.73
N ASN A 159 15.04 12.63 25.72
CA ASN A 159 16.24 11.92 25.28
C ASN A 159 17.27 11.83 26.42
N GLY A 160 17.61 10.60 26.83
CA GLY A 160 18.52 10.33 27.94
C GLY A 160 17.93 10.54 29.34
N GLY A 161 16.61 10.73 29.46
CA GLY A 161 15.92 10.78 30.75
C GLY A 161 15.65 9.39 31.34
N ASP A 162 15.41 9.34 32.66
CA ASP A 162 15.06 8.12 33.39
C ASP A 162 13.54 7.95 33.62
N ASP A 163 12.75 8.99 33.35
CA ASP A 163 11.30 8.97 33.53
C ASP A 163 10.62 8.24 32.36
N ILE A 164 10.26 6.98 32.59
CA ILE A 164 9.62 6.11 31.58
C ILE A 164 8.11 6.38 31.53
N GLN A 165 7.62 6.69 30.35
CA GLN A 165 6.20 6.90 30.07
C GLN A 165 5.75 6.07 28.86
N THR A 166 4.48 5.69 28.82
CA THR A 166 3.89 5.04 27.66
C THR A 166 3.57 6.10 26.60
N LEU A 167 4.44 6.27 25.61
CA LEU A 167 4.34 7.29 24.57
C LEU A 167 4.17 6.68 23.18
N ALA A 168 3.64 7.47 22.24
CA ALA A 168 3.51 7.04 20.85
C ALA A 168 4.89 7.08 20.18
N VAL A 169 5.30 5.96 19.60
CA VAL A 169 6.53 5.86 18.80
C VAL A 169 6.14 5.69 17.34
N ILE A 170 6.71 6.53 16.48
CA ILE A 170 6.54 6.46 15.03
C ILE A 170 7.53 5.47 14.46
N PHE A 171 6.98 4.53 13.71
CA PHE A 171 7.70 3.54 12.93
C PHE A 171 7.54 3.85 11.44
N GLU A 172 8.65 3.93 10.71
CA GLU A 172 8.64 4.08 9.26
C GLU A 172 9.06 2.78 8.56
N PRO A 173 8.58 2.52 7.33
CA PRO A 173 9.09 1.41 6.54
C PRO A 173 10.60 1.51 6.35
N THR A 174 11.29 0.38 6.44
CA THR A 174 12.74 0.29 6.27
C THR A 174 13.11 -0.81 5.27
N PHE A 175 14.39 -0.89 4.94
CA PHE A 175 14.96 -1.92 4.08
C PHE A 175 14.76 -3.32 4.67
N ASP A 176 14.85 -4.33 3.80
CA ASP A 176 14.95 -5.71 4.25
C ASP A 176 16.23 -5.93 5.09
N LEU A 177 16.14 -6.84 6.04
CA LEU A 177 17.26 -7.14 6.94
C LEU A 177 18.26 -8.09 6.29
N PRO A 178 19.57 -7.87 6.49
CA PRO A 178 20.57 -8.89 6.22
C PRO A 178 20.22 -10.20 6.94
N SER A 179 20.48 -11.34 6.30
CA SER A 179 20.10 -12.66 6.83
C SER A 179 20.70 -12.98 8.20
N TRP A 180 21.78 -12.31 8.59
CA TRP A 180 22.44 -12.45 9.88
C TRP A 180 21.92 -11.48 10.96
N ILE A 181 21.01 -10.57 10.63
CA ILE A 181 20.36 -9.65 11.59
C ILE A 181 18.94 -10.16 11.83
N LYS A 182 18.60 -10.37 13.10
CA LYS A 182 17.23 -10.77 13.48
C LYS A 182 16.40 -9.52 13.74
N PRO A 183 15.14 -9.48 13.27
CA PRO A 183 14.23 -8.41 13.63
C PRO A 183 13.94 -8.44 15.13
N ALA A 184 13.64 -7.27 15.70
CA ALA A 184 13.15 -7.13 17.06
C ALA A 184 11.83 -7.91 17.23
N PRO A 185 11.62 -8.56 18.38
CA PRO A 185 10.47 -9.45 18.60
C PRO A 185 9.15 -8.69 18.75
N ASN A 186 9.18 -7.41 19.12
CA ASN A 186 8.01 -6.54 19.29
C ASN A 186 8.42 -5.05 19.25
N ALA A 187 7.43 -4.16 19.19
CA ALA A 187 7.65 -2.72 19.04
C ALA A 187 8.42 -2.10 20.22
N GLN A 188 8.18 -2.61 21.43
CA GLN A 188 8.89 -2.18 22.63
C GLN A 188 10.40 -2.46 22.51
N ALA A 189 10.78 -3.71 22.21
CA ALA A 189 12.17 -4.10 22.02
C ALA A 189 12.83 -3.33 20.84
N ALA A 190 12.06 -3.05 19.79
CA ALA A 190 12.52 -2.24 18.67
C ALA A 190 12.85 -0.80 19.09
N ALA A 191 11.98 -0.16 19.88
CA ALA A 191 12.20 1.17 20.41
C ALA A 191 13.40 1.20 21.37
N GLU A 192 13.49 0.23 22.28
CA GLU A 192 14.60 0.08 23.24
C GLU A 192 15.97 -0.01 22.56
N GLN A 193 16.09 -0.83 21.51
CA GLN A 193 17.32 -0.98 20.74
C GLN A 193 17.77 0.33 20.07
N ARG A 194 16.84 1.27 19.81
CA ARG A 194 17.11 2.53 19.12
C ARG A 194 16.98 3.77 20.00
N LEU A 195 16.81 3.65 21.32
CA LEU A 195 16.51 4.80 22.20
C LEU A 195 17.42 6.01 21.97
N SER A 196 18.73 5.79 21.85
CA SER A 196 19.73 6.83 21.61
C SER A 196 19.63 7.54 20.25
N CYS A 197 18.88 6.95 19.32
CA CYS A 197 18.69 7.41 17.95
C CYS A 197 17.27 7.93 17.66
N LEU A 198 16.34 7.87 18.63
CA LEU A 198 14.98 8.36 18.42
C LEU A 198 14.94 9.89 18.50
N GLU A 199 14.23 10.52 17.56
CA GLU A 199 13.88 11.93 17.66
C GLU A 199 12.74 12.11 18.67
N TYR A 200 12.90 13.02 19.62
CA TYR A 200 11.84 13.39 20.55
C TYR A 200 11.10 14.60 19.99
N THR A 201 9.86 14.40 19.55
CA THR A 201 9.07 15.42 18.86
C THR A 201 7.80 15.74 19.64
N GLY A 202 7.50 17.02 19.80
CA GLY A 202 6.24 17.50 20.39
C GLY A 202 5.88 18.90 19.86
N HIS A 203 4.91 19.55 20.51
CA HIS A 203 4.30 20.80 20.07
C HIS A 203 5.28 21.97 19.78
N GLU A 204 6.52 21.91 20.26
CA GLU A 204 7.55 22.93 20.01
C GLU A 204 8.18 22.88 18.58
N ARG A 205 7.91 21.86 17.76
CA ARG A 205 8.23 21.93 16.32
C ARG A 205 7.26 22.90 15.64
N LEU A 206 7.66 24.17 15.49
CA LEU A 206 7.03 25.18 14.64
C LEU A 206 7.03 24.72 13.17
N PHE A 207 6.09 23.87 12.78
CA PHE A 207 5.74 23.69 11.37
C PHE A 207 4.96 24.92 10.89
N PRO A 208 5.05 25.27 9.59
CA PRO A 208 4.37 26.43 9.05
C PRO A 208 2.88 26.36 9.40
N LYS A 209 2.34 27.46 9.93
CA LYS A 209 0.93 27.63 10.28
C LYS A 209 0.06 26.88 9.27
N LYS A 210 -0.85 26.04 9.79
CA LYS A 210 -1.91 25.36 9.03
C LYS A 210 -2.38 26.33 7.94
N LYS A 211 -2.14 26.01 6.66
CA LYS A 211 -2.84 26.73 5.60
C LYS A 211 -4.31 26.57 5.95
N THR A 212 -4.99 27.65 6.30
CA THR A 212 -6.45 27.68 6.32
C THR A 212 -6.89 26.97 5.06
N SER A 213 -7.76 25.96 5.21
CA SER A 213 -8.20 25.15 4.09
C SER A 213 -8.60 26.10 2.97
N THR A 214 -7.89 26.04 1.84
CA THR A 214 -8.21 26.88 0.68
C THR A 214 -9.46 26.37 -0.03
N LEU A 215 -10.12 25.35 0.53
CA LEU A 215 -11.35 24.81 -0.01
C LEU A 215 -12.51 25.76 0.28
N PRO A 216 -13.38 25.99 -0.72
CA PRO A 216 -14.63 26.69 -0.49
C PRO A 216 -15.49 25.99 0.58
N PRO A 217 -16.42 26.72 1.23
CA PRO A 217 -17.42 26.16 2.12
C PRO A 217 -18.12 24.94 1.51
N GLU A 218 -18.56 24.01 2.36
CA GLU A 218 -19.21 22.76 1.91
C GLU A 218 -20.39 23.00 0.97
N GLU A 219 -21.27 23.95 1.30
CA GLU A 219 -22.42 24.31 0.47
C GLU A 219 -22.02 24.84 -0.91
N GLU A 220 -20.92 25.60 -1.00
CA GLU A 220 -20.40 26.08 -2.28
C GLU A 220 -19.86 24.91 -3.12
N ARG A 221 -19.16 23.96 -2.49
CA ARG A 221 -18.67 22.75 -3.16
C ARG A 221 -19.82 21.88 -3.65
N LYS A 222 -20.84 21.68 -2.81
CA LYS A 222 -22.07 20.94 -3.16
C LYS A 222 -22.79 21.58 -4.34
N ALA A 223 -22.96 22.90 -4.32
CA ALA A 223 -23.56 23.64 -5.44
C ALA A 223 -22.72 23.50 -6.73
N ALA A 224 -21.39 23.55 -6.64
CA ALA A 224 -20.50 23.35 -7.78
C ALA A 224 -20.61 21.94 -8.37
N ILE A 225 -20.68 20.90 -7.54
CA ILE A 225 -20.88 19.50 -7.97
C ILE A 225 -22.22 19.38 -8.70
N LEU A 226 -23.31 19.84 -8.10
CA LEU A 226 -24.64 19.74 -8.72
C LEU A 226 -24.72 20.51 -10.04
N LYS A 227 -24.12 21.71 -10.10
CA LYS A 227 -24.04 22.51 -11.32
C LYS A 227 -23.26 21.79 -12.42
N GLN A 228 -22.08 21.26 -12.11
CA GLN A 228 -21.27 20.54 -13.10
C GLN A 228 -21.97 19.27 -13.60
N ASN A 229 -22.67 18.54 -12.71
CA ASN A 229 -23.45 17.36 -13.08
C ASN A 229 -24.54 17.73 -14.10
N GLN A 230 -25.25 18.83 -13.85
CA GLN A 230 -26.26 19.38 -14.76
C GLN A 230 -25.66 19.89 -16.09
N ASP A 231 -24.54 20.62 -16.03
CA ASP A 231 -23.84 21.17 -17.21
C ASP A 231 -23.36 20.05 -18.15
N LEU A 232 -23.02 18.88 -17.60
CA LEU A 232 -22.67 17.67 -18.38
C LEU A 232 -23.90 16.91 -18.91
N GLY A 233 -25.12 17.35 -18.61
CA GLY A 233 -26.36 16.71 -19.05
C GLY A 233 -26.79 15.51 -18.20
N TYR A 234 -26.21 15.32 -17.01
CA TYR A 234 -26.54 14.22 -16.12
C TYR A 234 -27.56 14.66 -15.06
N GLY A 235 -28.47 13.74 -14.70
CA GLY A 235 -29.46 13.93 -13.65
C GLY A 235 -29.01 13.47 -12.27
N LEU A 236 -29.96 13.43 -11.36
CA LEU A 236 -29.82 12.77 -10.06
C LEU A 236 -30.49 11.39 -10.14
N ARG A 237 -29.89 10.39 -9.49
CA ARG A 237 -30.49 9.06 -9.30
C ARG A 237 -30.97 8.93 -7.87
N ALA A 238 -32.24 8.58 -7.70
CA ALA A 238 -32.76 8.19 -6.39
C ALA A 238 -32.23 6.81 -6.03
N ILE A 239 -31.46 6.70 -4.96
CA ILE A 239 -30.86 5.45 -4.50
C ILE A 239 -31.28 5.22 -3.05
N ASP A 240 -31.83 4.04 -2.78
CA ASP A 240 -32.12 3.58 -1.42
C ASP A 240 -30.87 2.96 -0.78
N PHE A 241 -30.46 3.53 0.36
CA PHE A 241 -29.33 3.09 1.19
C PHE A 241 -29.77 2.29 2.43
N GLY A 242 -31.02 1.80 2.46
CA GLY A 242 -31.58 1.02 3.56
C GLY A 242 -32.18 1.88 4.67
N GLU A 243 -32.74 1.26 5.70
CA GLU A 243 -33.59 1.95 6.69
C GLU A 243 -32.92 3.12 7.41
N LYS A 244 -31.63 2.98 7.78
CA LYS A 244 -30.89 3.99 8.55
C LYS A 244 -30.66 5.27 7.76
N ILE A 245 -30.32 5.15 6.48
CA ILE A 245 -29.98 6.30 5.64
C ILE A 245 -31.22 6.73 4.86
N GLY A 246 -31.94 5.78 4.26
CA GLY A 246 -33.09 5.99 3.40
C GLY A 246 -32.69 6.36 1.97
N VAL A 247 -33.64 6.91 1.22
CA VAL A 247 -33.42 7.31 -0.18
C VAL A 247 -32.64 8.63 -0.23
N ARG A 248 -31.64 8.70 -1.11
CA ARG A 248 -30.87 9.91 -1.42
C ARG A 248 -30.87 10.19 -2.91
N GLN A 249 -30.75 11.48 -3.25
CA GLN A 249 -30.55 11.93 -4.63
C GLN A 249 -29.05 12.04 -4.89
N VAL A 250 -28.54 11.18 -5.77
CA VAL A 250 -27.10 11.07 -6.04
C VAL A 250 -26.78 11.62 -7.43
N PRO A 251 -25.82 12.55 -7.58
CA PRO A 251 -25.42 13.04 -8.89
C PRO A 251 -24.72 11.96 -9.72
N LEU A 252 -25.23 11.70 -10.92
CA LEU A 252 -24.79 10.58 -11.74
C LEU A 252 -23.38 10.72 -12.32
N ALA A 253 -22.97 11.93 -12.70
CA ALA A 253 -21.67 12.12 -13.36
C ALA A 253 -20.48 11.73 -12.46
N PRO A 254 -20.30 12.28 -11.24
CA PRO A 254 -19.22 11.84 -10.36
C PRO A 254 -19.38 10.38 -9.93
N LEU A 255 -20.60 9.89 -9.78
CA LEU A 255 -20.87 8.49 -9.42
C LEU A 255 -20.40 7.51 -10.52
N ILE A 256 -20.66 7.81 -11.80
CA ILE A 256 -20.18 6.99 -12.94
C ILE A 256 -18.66 7.02 -13.02
N VAL A 257 -18.03 8.18 -12.85
CA VAL A 257 -16.57 8.28 -12.90
C VAL A 257 -15.93 7.51 -11.75
N TRP A 258 -16.50 7.59 -10.55
CA TRP A 258 -16.05 6.77 -9.42
C TRP A 258 -16.18 5.28 -9.70
N ALA A 259 -17.35 4.84 -10.18
CA ALA A 259 -17.64 3.43 -10.39
C ALA A 259 -16.86 2.81 -11.57
N ALA A 260 -16.63 3.56 -12.66
CA ALA A 260 -16.16 3.01 -13.93
C ALA A 260 -15.00 3.80 -14.58
N GLY A 261 -14.45 4.83 -13.92
CA GLY A 261 -13.46 5.73 -14.52
C GLY A 261 -12.18 5.04 -15.01
N HIS A 262 -11.73 3.99 -14.33
CA HIS A 262 -10.59 3.16 -14.74
C HIS A 262 -10.82 2.37 -16.03
N LEU A 263 -12.07 2.24 -16.46
CA LEU A 263 -12.45 1.57 -17.71
C LEU A 263 -12.43 2.49 -18.92
N ARG A 264 -12.16 3.80 -18.76
CA ARG A 264 -12.15 4.79 -19.86
C ARG A 264 -11.24 4.42 -21.03
N LYS A 265 -10.20 3.61 -20.80
CA LYS A 265 -9.30 3.13 -21.86
C LYS A 265 -9.95 2.14 -22.84
N TYR A 266 -11.16 1.65 -22.56
CA TYR A 266 -11.90 0.74 -23.43
C TYR A 266 -12.94 1.51 -24.26
N GLN A 267 -12.85 1.38 -25.58
CA GLN A 267 -13.60 2.20 -26.54
C GLN A 267 -15.13 2.17 -26.31
N LYS A 268 -15.68 1.03 -25.88
CA LYS A 268 -17.12 0.86 -25.65
C LYS A 268 -17.68 1.71 -24.50
N VAL A 269 -16.86 2.01 -23.49
CA VAL A 269 -17.27 2.77 -22.29
C VAL A 269 -16.68 4.17 -22.24
N GLU A 270 -15.66 4.47 -23.04
CA GLU A 270 -15.02 5.80 -23.09
C GLU A 270 -16.05 6.93 -23.27
N THR A 271 -16.99 6.78 -24.21
CA THR A 271 -18.01 7.79 -24.50
C THR A 271 -19.10 7.89 -23.44
N SER A 272 -19.25 6.86 -22.60
CA SER A 272 -20.29 6.77 -21.57
C SER A 272 -19.83 7.33 -20.21
N ILE A 273 -18.51 7.46 -20.02
CA ILE A 273 -17.92 7.99 -18.79
C ILE A 273 -17.76 9.52 -18.93
N PRO A 274 -18.44 10.33 -18.09
CA PRO A 274 -18.40 11.78 -18.22
C PRO A 274 -17.00 12.34 -17.96
N ASN A 275 -16.67 13.45 -18.61
CA ASN A 275 -15.44 14.22 -18.34
C ASN A 275 -15.57 15.01 -17.03
N TRP A 276 -15.76 14.30 -15.91
CA TRP A 276 -15.84 14.87 -14.58
C TRP A 276 -14.49 15.46 -14.17
N ARG A 277 -14.53 16.65 -13.58
CA ARG A 277 -13.39 17.30 -12.94
C ARG A 277 -13.72 17.39 -11.46
N PRO A 278 -12.97 16.72 -10.57
CA PRO A 278 -13.27 16.76 -9.15
C PRO A 278 -13.35 18.18 -8.61
N VAL A 279 -14.40 18.49 -7.86
CA VAL A 279 -14.53 19.77 -7.14
C VAL A 279 -13.68 19.72 -5.87
N ASN A 280 -13.62 18.56 -5.22
CA ASN A 280 -12.70 18.30 -4.13
C ASN A 280 -11.35 17.81 -4.68
N PRO A 281 -10.20 18.33 -4.20
CA PRO A 281 -8.89 17.93 -4.70
C PRO A 281 -8.39 16.60 -4.12
N SER A 282 -9.04 16.12 -3.06
CA SER A 282 -8.71 14.86 -2.38
C SER A 282 -9.97 14.23 -1.82
N GLY A 283 -9.91 12.94 -1.52
CA GLY A 283 -10.97 12.29 -0.78
C GLY A 283 -11.11 12.81 0.65
N LEU A 284 -12.34 12.96 1.13
CA LEU A 284 -12.68 13.49 2.46
C LEU A 284 -13.17 12.42 3.43
N LYS A 285 -13.64 11.26 2.94
CA LYS A 285 -14.09 10.17 3.81
C LYS A 285 -12.92 9.51 4.54
N LEU A 286 -11.87 9.17 3.79
CA LEU A 286 -10.65 8.55 4.29
C LEU A 286 -9.42 9.16 3.61
N ASN A 287 -8.26 9.07 4.25
CA ASN A 287 -6.99 9.38 3.61
C ASN A 287 -6.85 8.52 2.34
N MET A 288 -6.45 9.13 1.21
CA MET A 288 -6.35 8.49 -0.11
C MET A 288 -7.68 8.08 -0.77
N ASP A 289 -8.80 8.57 -0.24
CA ASP A 289 -10.08 8.37 -0.89
C ASP A 289 -10.13 9.08 -2.25
N ASP A 290 -10.94 8.53 -3.16
CA ASP A 290 -11.06 9.02 -4.51
C ASP A 290 -11.80 10.38 -4.52
N PRO A 291 -11.27 11.43 -5.16
CA PRO A 291 -11.93 12.74 -5.18
C PRO A 291 -13.36 12.72 -5.77
N THR A 292 -13.62 11.84 -6.75
CA THR A 292 -14.94 11.66 -7.36
C THR A 292 -15.91 10.91 -6.43
N HIS A 293 -15.39 9.97 -5.62
CA HIS A 293 -16.15 9.34 -4.54
C HIS A 293 -16.67 10.39 -3.57
N THR A 294 -15.76 11.27 -3.15
CA THR A 294 -16.08 12.38 -2.24
C THR A 294 -17.10 13.34 -2.83
N ASP A 295 -16.98 13.71 -4.11
CA ASP A 295 -17.93 14.62 -4.75
C ASP A 295 -19.37 14.06 -4.73
N TRP A 296 -19.57 12.80 -5.12
CA TRP A 296 -20.93 12.25 -5.14
C TRP A 296 -21.47 12.02 -3.72
N MET A 297 -20.64 11.58 -2.77
CA MET A 297 -21.05 11.40 -1.37
C MET A 297 -21.41 12.74 -0.72
N LEU A 298 -20.62 13.78 -0.98
CA LEU A 298 -20.88 15.12 -0.45
C LEU A 298 -22.21 15.65 -0.95
N ALA A 299 -22.44 15.59 -2.26
CA ALA A 299 -23.68 16.05 -2.85
C ALA A 299 -24.91 15.25 -2.40
N ALA A 300 -24.73 13.95 -2.12
CA ALA A 300 -25.77 13.08 -1.58
C ALA A 300 -26.00 13.24 -0.07
N GLY A 301 -25.18 14.02 0.65
CA GLY A 301 -25.26 14.16 2.10
C GLY A 301 -24.90 12.88 2.86
N LEU A 302 -23.86 12.18 2.39
CA LEU A 302 -23.39 10.90 2.94
C LEU A 302 -22.01 10.99 3.62
N LEU A 303 -21.41 12.18 3.67
CA LEU A 303 -20.12 12.39 4.33
C LEU A 303 -20.22 12.53 5.86
N ASP A 304 -21.41 12.47 6.45
CA ASP A 304 -21.56 12.40 7.91
C ASP A 304 -20.99 11.04 8.42
N PRO A 305 -19.95 11.07 9.28
CA PRO A 305 -19.35 9.85 9.83
C PRO A 305 -20.34 8.94 10.55
N ASN A 306 -21.43 9.48 11.11
CA ASN A 306 -22.46 8.69 11.79
C ASN A 306 -23.23 7.77 10.83
N LEU A 307 -23.19 8.06 9.54
CA LEU A 307 -23.79 7.24 8.49
C LEU A 307 -22.86 6.12 8.01
N TRP A 308 -21.57 6.18 8.35
CA TRP A 308 -20.58 5.22 7.88
C TRP A 308 -20.69 3.90 8.63
N GLY A 309 -20.34 2.82 7.93
CA GLY A 309 -20.45 1.46 8.43
C GLY A 309 -20.52 0.45 7.30
N GLU A 310 -20.53 -0.82 7.67
CA GLU A 310 -20.47 -1.95 6.74
C GLU A 310 -21.62 -1.95 5.72
N ASP A 311 -22.82 -1.51 6.13
CA ASP A 311 -24.00 -1.49 5.26
C ASP A 311 -23.89 -0.44 4.14
N LEU A 312 -23.42 0.77 4.47
CA LEU A 312 -23.16 1.80 3.48
C LEU A 312 -22.07 1.34 2.51
N ASP A 313 -20.96 0.80 3.03
CA ASP A 313 -19.86 0.31 2.20
C ASP A 313 -20.31 -0.80 1.25
N LYS A 314 -21.05 -1.80 1.73
CA LYS A 314 -21.65 -2.85 0.90
C LYS A 314 -22.54 -2.26 -0.19
N ARG A 315 -23.39 -1.29 0.19
CA ARG A 315 -24.33 -0.68 -0.76
C ARG A 315 -23.62 0.12 -1.85
N MET A 316 -22.58 0.87 -1.50
CA MET A 316 -21.76 1.61 -2.47
C MET A 316 -21.12 0.68 -3.49
N TRP A 317 -20.55 -0.45 -3.04
CA TRP A 317 -19.97 -1.42 -3.97
C TRP A 317 -21.01 -2.10 -4.85
N GLN A 318 -22.22 -2.36 -4.33
CA GLN A 318 -23.32 -2.84 -5.15
C GLN A 318 -23.71 -1.83 -6.24
N ILE A 319 -23.78 -0.54 -5.90
CA ILE A 319 -24.08 0.53 -6.87
C ILE A 319 -22.98 0.60 -7.95
N SER A 320 -21.71 0.46 -7.57
CA SER A 320 -20.60 0.40 -8.52
C SER A 320 -20.73 -0.77 -9.50
N GLU A 321 -21.07 -1.96 -8.98
CA GLU A 321 -21.31 -3.16 -9.78
C GLU A 321 -22.50 -3.00 -10.72
N ASP A 322 -23.63 -2.50 -10.22
CA ASP A 322 -24.84 -2.24 -11.02
C ASP A 322 -24.56 -1.23 -12.14
N LEU A 323 -23.83 -0.14 -11.84
CA LEU A 323 -23.46 0.87 -12.84
C LEU A 323 -22.50 0.34 -13.89
N GLN A 324 -21.48 -0.43 -13.49
CA GLN A 324 -20.60 -1.06 -14.46
C GLN A 324 -21.39 -1.97 -15.38
N MET A 325 -22.29 -2.80 -14.84
CA MET A 325 -23.16 -3.68 -15.64
C MET A 325 -24.05 -2.88 -16.62
N GLU A 326 -24.63 -1.77 -16.19
CA GLU A 326 -25.39 -0.86 -17.06
C GLU A 326 -24.54 -0.28 -18.21
N LEU A 327 -23.28 0.06 -17.93
CA LEU A 327 -22.37 0.72 -18.89
C LEU A 327 -21.71 -0.24 -19.88
N THR A 328 -21.29 -1.41 -19.40
CA THR A 328 -20.50 -2.38 -20.19
C THR A 328 -21.36 -3.53 -20.73
N GLY A 329 -22.49 -3.82 -20.07
CA GLY A 329 -23.24 -5.06 -20.22
C GLY A 329 -22.64 -6.27 -19.47
N THR A 330 -21.54 -6.09 -18.71
CA THR A 330 -20.85 -7.19 -18.02
C THR A 330 -21.62 -7.68 -16.80
N HIS A 331 -21.73 -9.01 -16.65
CA HIS A 331 -22.22 -9.65 -15.42
C HIS A 331 -21.12 -9.82 -14.35
N PHE A 332 -20.12 -8.94 -14.35
CA PHE A 332 -19.02 -8.93 -13.40
C PHE A 332 -18.53 -7.51 -13.17
N HIS A 333 -18.00 -7.26 -11.98
CA HIS A 333 -17.43 -5.98 -11.57
C HIS A 333 -15.91 -5.98 -11.79
N VAL A 334 -15.39 -5.08 -12.60
CA VAL A 334 -13.96 -5.04 -12.92
C VAL A 334 -13.22 -4.28 -11.82
N LEU A 335 -12.32 -4.97 -11.11
CA LEU A 335 -11.52 -4.40 -10.02
C LEU A 335 -10.15 -3.90 -10.52
N ALA A 336 -9.47 -4.71 -11.32
CA ALA A 336 -8.22 -4.34 -11.99
C ALA A 336 -8.33 -4.70 -13.46
N ALA A 337 -8.14 -3.72 -14.33
CA ALA A 337 -8.35 -3.85 -15.76
C ALA A 337 -7.02 -3.77 -16.50
N GLY A 338 -5.99 -4.54 -16.15
CA GLY A 338 -4.72 -4.54 -16.89
C GLY A 338 -4.91 -4.96 -18.35
N LYS A 339 -5.61 -6.07 -18.56
CA LYS A 339 -5.94 -6.62 -19.88
C LYS A 339 -7.43 -6.43 -20.20
N SER A 340 -7.77 -6.32 -21.49
CA SER A 340 -9.17 -6.21 -21.96
C SER A 340 -9.94 -7.53 -21.90
N ALA A 341 -9.24 -8.66 -22.07
CA ALA A 341 -9.85 -9.98 -22.08
C ALA A 341 -8.87 -11.07 -21.64
N ALA A 342 -9.43 -12.20 -21.19
CA ALA A 342 -8.73 -13.41 -20.80
C ALA A 342 -9.64 -14.63 -21.00
N SER A 343 -9.07 -15.75 -21.42
CA SER A 343 -9.80 -17.01 -21.55
C SER A 343 -8.99 -18.13 -20.91
N GLY A 344 -9.66 -19.08 -20.28
CA GLY A 344 -8.98 -20.16 -19.58
C GLY A 344 -9.91 -21.11 -18.87
N VAL A 345 -9.32 -22.01 -18.09
CA VAL A 345 -10.01 -23.03 -17.31
C VAL A 345 -10.16 -22.54 -15.87
N ILE A 346 -11.38 -22.59 -15.35
CA ILE A 346 -11.67 -22.24 -13.95
C ILE A 346 -10.96 -23.21 -13.03
N LYS A 347 -10.28 -22.65 -12.02
CA LYS A 347 -9.75 -23.42 -10.88
C LYS A 347 -9.93 -22.63 -9.58
N PHE A 348 -10.49 -23.27 -8.56
CA PHE A 348 -10.63 -22.70 -7.22
C PHE A 348 -9.30 -22.84 -6.45
N CYS A 349 -8.41 -21.89 -6.66
CA CYS A 349 -7.04 -21.94 -6.15
C CYS A 349 -6.96 -21.56 -4.66
N LYS A 350 -6.13 -22.29 -3.91
CA LYS A 350 -5.74 -21.99 -2.53
C LYS A 350 -4.30 -21.50 -2.46
N THR A 351 -3.43 -21.99 -3.32
CA THR A 351 -2.01 -21.62 -3.39
C THR A 351 -1.59 -21.31 -4.84
N ALA A 352 -0.42 -20.71 -5.01
CA ALA A 352 0.14 -20.41 -6.33
C ALA A 352 0.56 -21.67 -7.12
N ASP A 353 0.66 -22.82 -6.47
CA ASP A 353 0.98 -24.10 -7.13
C ASP A 353 -0.24 -24.74 -7.78
N ASP A 354 -1.45 -24.28 -7.42
CA ASP A 354 -2.67 -24.69 -8.08
C ASP A 354 -2.79 -24.10 -9.49
N VAL A 355 -1.99 -23.10 -9.87
CA VAL A 355 -2.18 -22.33 -11.11
C VAL A 355 -1.38 -22.91 -12.27
N GLU A 356 -2.08 -23.27 -13.35
CA GLU A 356 -1.49 -23.78 -14.60
C GLU A 356 -1.51 -22.70 -15.70
N HIS A 357 -0.85 -22.96 -16.84
CA HIS A 357 -0.55 -21.98 -17.90
C HIS A 357 -1.78 -21.31 -18.57
N ASN A 358 -3.00 -21.78 -18.29
CA ASN A 358 -4.27 -21.26 -18.83
C ASN A 358 -5.36 -21.12 -17.76
N THR A 359 -4.99 -21.03 -16.48
CA THR A 359 -5.97 -20.99 -15.39
C THR A 359 -6.62 -19.60 -15.27
N ILE A 360 -7.95 -19.58 -15.14
CA ILE A 360 -8.69 -18.47 -14.54
C ILE A 360 -8.90 -18.82 -13.07
N ALA A 361 -8.15 -18.17 -12.19
CA ALA A 361 -8.15 -18.49 -10.77
C ALA A 361 -9.40 -17.89 -10.11
N VAL A 362 -10.11 -18.70 -9.32
CA VAL A 362 -11.20 -18.23 -8.46
C VAL A 362 -10.71 -18.23 -7.02
N VAL A 363 -10.68 -17.06 -6.38
CA VAL A 363 -10.21 -16.90 -4.99
C VAL A 363 -11.31 -16.29 -4.09
N PRO A 364 -11.31 -16.61 -2.79
CA PRO A 364 -12.33 -16.14 -1.86
C PRO A 364 -12.47 -14.61 -1.78
N ASN A 365 -11.36 -13.88 -1.82
CA ASN A 365 -11.38 -12.42 -1.70
C ASN A 365 -10.14 -11.79 -2.34
N ALA A 366 -10.15 -10.46 -2.44
CA ALA A 366 -9.06 -9.67 -3.01
C ALA A 366 -7.92 -9.36 -2.00
N SER A 367 -7.57 -10.30 -1.12
CA SER A 367 -6.45 -10.17 -0.18
C SER A 367 -5.08 -10.31 -0.86
N VAL A 368 -4.06 -9.64 -0.32
CA VAL A 368 -2.67 -9.69 -0.81
C VAL A 368 -2.08 -11.10 -0.85
N ARG A 369 -2.54 -12.02 0.01
CA ARG A 369 -2.05 -13.41 0.02
C ARG A 369 -2.31 -14.17 -1.29
N TYR A 370 -3.24 -13.70 -2.10
CA TYR A 370 -3.58 -14.29 -3.40
C TYR A 370 -2.83 -13.62 -4.56
N TYR A 371 -1.92 -12.70 -4.28
CA TYR A 371 -1.19 -11.96 -5.30
C TYR A 371 -0.33 -12.87 -6.18
N GLU A 372 0.38 -13.84 -5.62
CA GLU A 372 1.13 -14.83 -6.41
C GLU A 372 0.23 -15.69 -7.31
N ILE A 373 -0.98 -16.02 -6.85
CA ILE A 373 -1.99 -16.71 -7.66
C ILE A 373 -2.37 -15.83 -8.86
N ALA A 374 -2.65 -14.54 -8.60
CA ALA A 374 -3.06 -13.60 -9.63
C ALA A 374 -1.97 -13.32 -10.67
N LEU A 375 -0.69 -13.29 -10.26
CA LEU A 375 0.46 -13.13 -11.16
C LEU A 375 0.60 -14.32 -12.14
N LYS A 376 0.38 -15.55 -11.66
CA LYS A 376 0.49 -16.75 -12.49
C LYS A 376 -0.75 -16.99 -13.36
N ALA A 377 -1.93 -16.56 -12.90
CA ALA A 377 -3.19 -16.83 -13.59
C ALA A 377 -3.34 -15.96 -14.85
N THR A 378 -4.12 -16.46 -15.80
CA THR A 378 -4.46 -15.67 -17.00
C THR A 378 -5.40 -14.50 -16.64
N ALA A 379 -6.31 -14.74 -15.69
CA ALA A 379 -7.11 -13.74 -14.98
C ALA A 379 -7.55 -14.29 -13.62
N THR A 380 -8.00 -13.40 -12.74
CA THR A 380 -8.49 -13.76 -11.40
C THR A 380 -9.92 -13.29 -11.19
N ILE A 381 -10.77 -14.20 -10.71
CA ILE A 381 -12.12 -13.94 -10.21
C ILE A 381 -12.06 -13.95 -8.69
N VAL A 382 -12.48 -12.85 -8.06
CA VAL A 382 -12.68 -12.78 -6.61
C VAL A 382 -14.17 -12.87 -6.28
N ILE A 383 -14.50 -13.50 -5.15
CA ILE A 383 -15.90 -13.54 -4.67
C ILE A 383 -16.20 -12.26 -3.88
N GLU A 384 -15.28 -11.88 -3.00
CA GLU A 384 -15.40 -10.71 -2.13
C GLU A 384 -14.23 -9.72 -2.32
N GLY A 385 -14.44 -8.45 -1.95
CA GLY A 385 -13.45 -7.38 -2.04
C GLY A 385 -13.82 -6.28 -3.05
N GLY A 386 -13.20 -5.12 -2.89
CA GLY A 386 -13.43 -3.93 -3.72
C GLY A 386 -12.20 -3.49 -4.51
N ALA A 387 -12.33 -2.43 -5.30
CA ALA A 387 -11.26 -1.93 -6.17
C ALA A 387 -10.05 -1.36 -5.40
N MET A 388 -10.24 -0.97 -4.14
CA MET A 388 -9.19 -0.48 -3.24
C MET A 388 -8.48 -1.59 -2.45
N SER A 389 -8.83 -2.85 -2.69
CA SER A 389 -8.15 -3.98 -2.04
C SER A 389 -6.70 -4.10 -2.53
N HIS A 390 -5.80 -4.57 -1.65
CA HIS A 390 -4.38 -4.75 -1.99
C HIS A 390 -4.17 -5.52 -3.30
N LEU A 391 -4.96 -6.57 -3.54
CA LEU A 391 -4.84 -7.37 -4.77
C LEU A 391 -5.21 -6.55 -6.02
N ALA A 392 -6.26 -5.72 -5.95
CA ALA A 392 -6.69 -4.91 -7.08
C ALA A 392 -5.70 -3.76 -7.38
N VAL A 393 -5.21 -3.09 -6.34
CA VAL A 393 -4.22 -2.00 -6.47
C VAL A 393 -2.92 -2.52 -7.06
N ASN A 394 -2.36 -3.60 -6.50
CA ASN A 394 -1.14 -4.21 -7.03
C ASN A 394 -1.39 -4.79 -8.44
N GLY A 395 -2.54 -5.42 -8.66
CA GLY A 395 -2.89 -6.00 -9.95
C GLY A 395 -2.98 -4.97 -11.08
N LEU A 396 -3.36 -3.72 -10.80
CA LEU A 396 -3.29 -2.65 -11.80
C LEU A 396 -1.85 -2.33 -12.21
N ALA A 397 -0.92 -2.28 -11.24
CA ALA A 397 0.50 -2.01 -11.51
C ALA A 397 1.14 -3.12 -12.36
N ASP A 398 0.76 -4.37 -12.12
CA ASP A 398 1.32 -5.54 -12.82
C ASP A 398 0.49 -5.99 -14.03
N ASN A 399 -0.40 -5.13 -14.51
CA ASN A 399 -1.19 -5.36 -15.72
C ASN A 399 -2.05 -6.65 -15.66
N LEU A 400 -2.62 -6.96 -14.49
CA LEU A 400 -3.48 -8.11 -14.24
C LEU A 400 -4.95 -7.81 -14.55
N LEU A 401 -5.71 -8.84 -14.93
CA LEU A 401 -7.17 -8.78 -15.03
C LEU A 401 -7.79 -9.43 -13.78
N ILE A 402 -8.39 -8.59 -12.93
CA ILE A 402 -9.07 -9.02 -11.71
C ILE A 402 -10.52 -8.53 -11.78
N VAL A 403 -11.45 -9.47 -11.70
CA VAL A 403 -12.89 -9.20 -11.69
C VAL A 403 -13.51 -9.78 -10.43
N ARG A 404 -14.60 -9.17 -9.97
CA ARG A 404 -15.44 -9.70 -8.91
C ARG A 404 -16.68 -10.33 -9.51
N VAL A 405 -16.95 -11.56 -9.08
CA VAL A 405 -18.19 -12.28 -9.35
C VAL A 405 -18.66 -12.87 -8.03
N SER A 406 -19.58 -12.18 -7.35
CA SER A 406 -20.08 -12.58 -6.04
C SER A 406 -20.73 -13.98 -6.05
N SER A 407 -21.29 -14.39 -7.18
CA SER A 407 -21.89 -15.71 -7.39
C SER A 407 -20.91 -16.79 -7.86
N ALA A 408 -19.60 -16.54 -7.96
CA ALA A 408 -18.66 -17.44 -8.64
C ALA A 408 -18.71 -18.90 -8.13
N LYS A 409 -18.87 -19.11 -6.82
CA LYS A 409 -19.02 -20.46 -6.21
C LYS A 409 -20.22 -21.25 -6.72
N ALA A 410 -21.31 -20.55 -7.04
CA ALA A 410 -22.53 -21.16 -7.56
C ALA A 410 -22.51 -21.24 -9.10
N SER A 411 -21.86 -20.27 -9.75
CA SER A 411 -21.83 -20.12 -11.20
C SER A 411 -20.79 -20.98 -11.91
N PHE A 412 -19.69 -21.34 -11.23
CA PHE A 412 -18.57 -22.05 -11.84
C PHE A 412 -18.16 -23.31 -11.08
N LYS A 413 -17.53 -24.24 -11.79
CA LYS A 413 -16.88 -25.45 -11.25
C LYS A 413 -15.45 -25.57 -11.78
N ASP A 414 -14.58 -26.25 -11.04
CA ASP A 414 -13.25 -26.61 -11.56
C ASP A 414 -13.38 -27.31 -12.92
N GLY A 415 -12.58 -26.88 -13.89
CA GLY A 415 -12.60 -27.41 -15.26
C GLY A 415 -13.52 -26.66 -16.23
N ASP A 416 -14.37 -25.74 -15.76
CA ASP A 416 -15.20 -24.93 -16.65
C ASP A 416 -14.33 -24.02 -17.55
N HIS A 417 -14.61 -23.99 -18.85
CA HIS A 417 -13.96 -23.04 -19.76
C HIS A 417 -14.68 -21.69 -19.74
N VAL A 418 -13.97 -20.64 -19.32
CA VAL A 418 -14.51 -19.30 -19.20
C VAL A 418 -13.71 -18.29 -20.03
N SER A 419 -14.40 -17.34 -20.64
CA SER A 419 -13.79 -16.14 -21.22
C SER A 419 -14.34 -14.91 -20.52
N LEU A 420 -13.44 -14.07 -20.00
CA LEU A 420 -13.71 -12.76 -19.44
C LEU A 420 -13.34 -11.72 -20.50
N ASP A 421 -14.29 -10.91 -20.95
CA ASP A 421 -14.06 -9.89 -21.98
C ASP A 421 -14.79 -8.60 -21.58
N ILE A 422 -14.01 -7.56 -21.26
CA ILE A 422 -14.53 -6.25 -20.82
C ILE A 422 -15.25 -5.55 -21.99
N GLU A 423 -14.75 -5.71 -23.22
CA GLU A 423 -15.31 -5.02 -24.39
C GLU A 423 -16.59 -5.71 -24.87
N LYS A 424 -16.59 -7.04 -24.94
CA LYS A 424 -17.79 -7.79 -25.37
C LYS A 424 -18.85 -7.82 -24.28
N GLY A 425 -18.47 -7.62 -23.02
CA GLY A 425 -19.42 -7.53 -21.92
C GLY A 425 -19.86 -8.89 -21.38
N ILE A 426 -19.11 -9.97 -21.60
CA ILE A 426 -19.64 -11.32 -21.38
C ILE A 426 -18.60 -12.21 -20.68
N ALA A 427 -19.00 -12.80 -19.56
CA ALA A 427 -18.34 -13.98 -19.01
C ALA A 427 -18.97 -15.21 -19.66
N PHE A 428 -18.42 -15.69 -20.78
CA PHE A 428 -18.95 -16.89 -21.42
C PHE A 428 -18.49 -18.10 -20.62
N LYS A 429 -19.41 -18.86 -20.03
CA LYS A 429 -19.17 -20.30 -19.85
C LYS A 429 -19.30 -20.92 -21.24
N THR A 430 -18.21 -21.36 -21.82
CA THR A 430 -18.28 -22.13 -23.06
C THR A 430 -18.78 -23.51 -22.67
N LEU A 431 -20.08 -23.78 -22.88
CA LEU A 431 -20.60 -25.14 -22.76
C LEU A 431 -19.87 -25.98 -23.80
N SER A 432 -19.07 -26.93 -23.32
CA SER A 432 -18.13 -27.75 -24.07
C SER A 432 -18.81 -28.81 -24.94
N ASP A 433 -19.83 -28.44 -25.72
CA ASP A 433 -20.48 -29.32 -26.69
C ASP A 433 -19.97 -29.12 -28.13
N ILE A 434 -18.86 -28.40 -28.31
CA ILE A 434 -18.17 -28.34 -29.61
C ILE A 434 -16.92 -29.21 -29.49
N GLU A 435 -17.03 -30.45 -29.95
CA GLU A 435 -15.88 -31.30 -30.21
C GLU A 435 -14.86 -30.53 -31.07
N PRO A 436 -13.55 -30.63 -30.78
CA PRO A 436 -12.54 -29.99 -31.60
C PRO A 436 -12.65 -30.55 -33.02
N ASP A 437 -12.95 -29.67 -33.98
CA ASP A 437 -12.93 -29.99 -35.40
C ASP A 437 -11.51 -30.47 -35.76
N THR A 438 -11.38 -31.78 -35.93
CA THR A 438 -10.12 -32.44 -36.29
C THR A 438 -9.82 -32.35 -37.79
N SER A 439 -10.56 -31.52 -38.55
CA SER A 439 -10.30 -31.29 -39.97
C SER A 439 -9.29 -30.16 -40.23
N PHE A 440 -8.10 -30.28 -39.63
CA PHE A 440 -6.90 -29.69 -40.22
C PHE A 440 -5.85 -30.78 -40.37
N LYS A 441 -5.77 -31.33 -41.59
CA LYS A 441 -4.59 -32.06 -42.06
C LYS A 441 -3.70 -31.08 -42.84
N PRO A 442 -2.37 -31.23 -42.74
CA PRO A 442 -1.37 -30.21 -43.07
C PRO A 442 -1.42 -29.71 -44.52
#